data_AF-A0A1S8X5I4-F1
#
_entry.id   AF-A0A1S8X5I4-F1
#
_cell.length_a   1.000
_cell.length_b   1.000
_cell.length_c   1.000
_cell.angle_alpha   90.00
_cell.angle_beta   90.00
_cell.angle_gamma   90.00
#
_symmetry.space_group_name_H-M   'P 1'
#
loop_
_entity.id
_entity.type
_entity.pdbx_description
1 polymer ?
#
loop_
_entity_poly.entity_id
_entity_poly.type
_entity_poly.pdbx_seq_one_letter_code
_entity_poly.pdbx_strand_id
1 'polypeptide(L)'
;MYGLPAMRFFVFLGFLTMGKTCSDMDLRTTSFTSKEAVLATRTVVIVEGEAKCRNKESLDLFIELNGQLSPVARNPETDSFQGTFVFEHKDLPKGDHTVRFYDELGAAAFRRASKTGGDENAVTPLFTVTVKHKGISTTPWIYSETIVLLAASSLTLGAFLTKNKAF
;
A
#
# COMPACT_ATOMS: atom_id res chain seq x y z
N MET A 1 -10.02 -1.07 -69.97
CA MET A 1 -9.49 -2.24 -69.24
C MET A 1 -8.17 -1.85 -68.59
N TYR A 2 -8.17 -1.75 -67.25
CA TYR A 2 -7.09 -1.87 -66.25
C TYR A 2 -5.75 -1.13 -66.46
N GLY A 3 -5.20 -0.34 -65.52
CA GLY A 3 -5.55 -0.09 -64.13
C GLY A 3 -4.54 0.87 -63.49
N LEU A 4 -5.05 1.78 -62.66
CA LEU A 4 -4.25 2.53 -61.68
C LEU A 4 -4.00 1.61 -60.47
N PRO A 5 -2.76 1.39 -60.01
CA PRO A 5 -2.55 0.91 -58.66
C PRO A 5 -2.67 2.10 -57.70
N ALA A 6 -3.86 2.24 -57.14
CA ALA A 6 -4.13 3.09 -55.99
C ALA A 6 -3.18 2.72 -54.84
N MET A 7 -2.16 3.55 -54.63
CA MET A 7 -1.23 3.50 -53.52
C MET A 7 -2.02 3.73 -52.22
N ARG A 8 -2.42 2.63 -51.57
CA ARG A 8 -3.01 2.63 -50.23
C ARG A 8 -1.92 2.98 -49.22
N PHE A 9 -1.71 4.27 -49.01
CA PHE A 9 -1.03 4.79 -47.83
C PHE A 9 -1.93 4.50 -46.61
N PHE A 10 -1.65 3.39 -45.93
CA PHE A 10 -2.20 3.10 -44.61
C PHE A 10 -1.54 4.06 -43.61
N VAL A 11 -2.06 5.28 -43.54
CA VAL A 11 -1.68 6.25 -42.49
C VAL A 11 -2.24 5.69 -41.18
N PHE A 12 -1.40 4.97 -40.44
CA PHE A 12 -1.62 4.67 -39.04
C PHE A 12 -1.62 6.00 -38.28
N LEU A 13 -2.81 6.55 -38.08
CA LEU A 13 -3.06 7.69 -37.22
C LEU A 13 -2.76 7.23 -35.78
N GLY A 14 -1.51 7.43 -35.35
CA GLY A 14 -1.10 7.27 -33.97
C GLY A 14 -1.87 8.25 -33.11
N PHE A 15 -2.88 7.74 -32.41
CA PHE A 15 -3.64 8.48 -31.41
C PHE A 15 -2.68 8.83 -30.26
N LEU A 16 -2.18 10.06 -30.25
CA LEU A 16 -1.48 10.64 -29.11
C LEU A 16 -2.51 10.83 -27.99
N THR A 17 -2.61 9.85 -27.10
CA THR A 17 -3.31 10.03 -25.83
C THR A 17 -2.53 11.06 -25.02
N MET A 18 -3.06 12.28 -24.90
CA MET A 18 -2.57 13.24 -23.92
C MET A 18 -2.81 12.63 -22.53
N GLY A 19 -1.74 12.17 -21.89
CA GLY A 19 -1.78 11.74 -20.49
C GLY A 19 -2.28 12.90 -19.63
N LYS A 20 -3.21 12.60 -18.72
CA LYS A 20 -3.76 13.59 -17.80
C LYS A 20 -2.68 13.95 -16.79
N THR A 21 -2.15 15.16 -16.87
CA THR A 21 -1.09 15.61 -15.95
C THR A 21 -1.67 16.62 -14.96
N CYS A 22 -1.62 16.28 -13.67
CA CYS A 22 -2.00 17.19 -12.61
C CYS A 22 -0.81 18.13 -12.32
N SER A 23 -0.92 19.41 -12.71
CA SER A 23 0.21 20.36 -12.71
C SER A 23 0.54 20.95 -11.33
N ASP A 24 -0.28 20.70 -10.31
CA ASP A 24 -0.04 21.13 -8.94
C ASP A 24 -0.82 20.22 -7.99
N MET A 25 -0.12 19.51 -7.09
CA MET A 25 -0.72 18.52 -6.19
C MET A 25 -0.28 18.80 -4.76
N ASP A 26 -1.22 19.23 -3.91
CA ASP A 26 -1.00 19.36 -2.47
C ASP A 26 -1.12 17.97 -1.84
N LEU A 27 -0.01 17.45 -1.32
CA LEU A 27 0.15 16.08 -0.82
C LEU A 27 0.24 16.06 0.70
N ARG A 28 -0.75 15.45 1.35
CA ARG A 28 -0.66 15.09 2.77
C ARG A 28 -0.70 13.58 2.87
N THR A 29 0.40 12.94 3.26
CA THR A 29 0.45 11.48 3.33
C THR A 29 0.71 10.97 4.75
N THR A 30 -0.11 10.03 5.20
CA THR A 30 0.05 9.30 6.45
C THR A 30 0.26 7.82 6.15
N SER A 31 1.32 7.26 6.70
CA SER A 31 1.65 5.85 6.53
C SER A 31 1.42 5.08 7.81
N PHE A 32 0.62 4.03 7.75
CA PHE A 32 0.38 3.10 8.83
C PHE A 32 1.01 1.74 8.50
N THR A 33 1.58 1.11 9.52
CA THR A 33 2.13 -0.23 9.41
C THR A 33 1.69 -1.06 10.60
N SER A 34 1.28 -2.31 10.35
CA SER A 34 1.03 -3.27 11.42
C SER A 34 2.28 -3.51 12.27
N LYS A 35 2.09 -3.68 13.58
CA LYS A 35 3.17 -3.77 14.59
C LYS A 35 3.27 -5.12 15.30
N GLU A 36 2.28 -6.00 15.16
CA GLU A 36 2.15 -7.20 15.98
C GLU A 36 2.12 -8.47 15.13
N ALA A 37 3.06 -9.39 15.37
CA ALA A 37 3.09 -10.70 14.71
C ALA A 37 2.18 -11.74 15.38
N VAL A 38 1.71 -11.47 16.60
CA VAL A 38 0.92 -12.43 17.38
C VAL A 38 -0.53 -12.49 16.92
N LEU A 39 -1.07 -11.38 16.42
CA LEU A 39 -2.44 -11.31 15.88
C LEU A 39 -2.50 -11.44 14.35
N ALA A 40 -1.41 -11.14 13.64
CA ALA A 40 -1.38 -11.13 12.19
C ALA A 40 -0.15 -11.88 11.66
N THR A 41 -0.33 -12.72 10.65
CA THR A 41 0.77 -13.45 9.98
C THR A 41 1.47 -12.61 8.90
N ARG A 42 0.92 -11.45 8.56
CA ARG A 42 1.40 -10.55 7.51
C ARG A 42 1.46 -9.12 8.01
N THR A 43 2.38 -8.34 7.46
CA THR A 43 2.46 -6.90 7.70
C THR A 43 1.70 -6.17 6.61
N VAL A 44 0.73 -5.35 7.03
CA VAL A 44 -0.02 -4.47 6.14
C VAL A 44 0.59 -3.08 6.24
N VAL A 45 0.90 -2.50 5.08
CA VAL A 45 1.33 -1.11 4.95
C VAL A 45 0.21 -0.36 4.23
N ILE A 46 -0.31 0.67 4.88
CA ILE A 46 -1.35 1.52 4.35
C ILE A 46 -0.75 2.91 4.18
N VAL A 47 -0.83 3.44 2.96
CA VAL A 47 -0.43 4.82 2.66
C VAL A 47 -1.70 5.56 2.26
N GLU A 48 -2.09 6.49 3.13
CA GLU A 48 -3.23 7.37 2.91
C GLU A 48 -2.75 8.75 2.61
N GLY A 49 -3.51 9.49 1.83
CA GLY A 49 -3.32 10.91 1.72
C GLY A 49 -4.42 11.65 1.01
N GLU A 50 -4.23 12.95 0.84
CA GLU A 50 -5.10 13.80 0.01
C GLU A 50 -4.29 14.30 -1.19
N ALA A 51 -4.90 14.24 -2.37
CA ALA A 51 -4.30 14.71 -3.62
C ALA A 51 -5.28 15.65 -4.33
N LYS A 52 -5.17 16.94 -3.99
CA LYS A 52 -6.00 17.98 -4.60
C LYS A 52 -5.42 18.37 -5.94
N CYS A 53 -6.14 18.03 -7.01
CA CYS A 53 -5.81 18.45 -8.37
C CYS A 53 -6.64 19.68 -8.76
N ARG A 54 -5.97 20.70 -9.28
CA ARG A 54 -6.62 21.96 -9.68
C ARG A 54 -7.61 21.76 -10.83
N ASN A 55 -7.29 20.83 -11.74
CA ASN A 55 -8.23 20.30 -12.71
C ASN A 55 -8.87 19.06 -12.09
N LYS A 56 -10.20 19.07 -11.93
CA LYS A 56 -11.03 17.99 -11.34
C LYS A 56 -11.05 16.68 -12.14
N GLU A 57 -9.98 16.39 -12.89
CA GLU A 57 -9.82 15.14 -13.59
C GLU A 57 -9.28 14.09 -12.63
N SER A 58 -9.98 12.95 -12.57
CA SER A 58 -9.54 11.78 -11.81
C SER A 58 -8.24 11.24 -12.41
N LEU A 59 -7.16 11.31 -11.64
CA LEU A 59 -5.89 10.67 -11.95
C LEU A 59 -5.83 9.32 -11.24
N ASP A 60 -5.68 8.25 -12.03
CA ASP A 60 -5.51 6.90 -11.53
C ASP A 60 -4.05 6.68 -11.14
N LEU A 61 -3.79 6.60 -9.84
CA LEU A 61 -2.45 6.46 -9.29
C LEU A 61 -2.15 5.00 -8.97
N PHE A 62 -0.90 4.63 -9.19
CA PHE A 62 -0.34 3.36 -8.77
C PHE A 62 0.79 3.61 -7.80
N ILE A 63 0.93 2.73 -6.82
CA ILE A 63 2.05 2.76 -5.89
C ILE A 63 2.88 1.51 -6.05
N GLU A 64 4.16 1.66 -5.79
CA GLU A 64 5.11 0.58 -5.76
C GLU A 64 5.93 0.63 -4.47
N LEU A 65 6.17 -0.56 -3.93
CA LEU A 65 6.97 -0.78 -2.74
C LEU A 65 7.66 -2.14 -2.87
N ASN A 66 8.98 -2.17 -2.79
CA ASN A 66 9.81 -3.39 -2.87
C ASN A 66 9.49 -4.26 -4.11
N GLY A 67 9.29 -3.64 -5.28
CA GLY A 67 8.98 -4.33 -6.55
C GLY A 67 7.52 -4.72 -6.73
N GLN A 68 6.69 -4.57 -5.69
CA GLN A 68 5.25 -4.87 -5.77
C GLN A 68 4.45 -3.63 -6.12
N LEU A 69 3.66 -3.71 -7.18
CA LEU A 69 2.83 -2.60 -7.66
C LEU A 69 1.36 -2.82 -7.28
N SER A 70 0.74 -1.85 -6.63
CA SER A 70 -0.64 -1.89 -6.12
C SER A 70 -1.42 -0.67 -6.60
N PRO A 71 -2.68 -0.82 -7.05
CA PRO A 71 -3.51 0.32 -7.42
C PRO A 71 -3.89 1.13 -6.18
N VAL A 72 -4.00 2.46 -6.34
CA VAL A 72 -4.47 3.35 -5.29
C VAL A 72 -5.98 3.56 -5.43
N ALA A 73 -6.73 3.29 -4.36
CA ALA A 73 -8.14 3.62 -4.31
C ALA A 73 -8.31 5.11 -4.00
N ARG A 74 -9.19 5.81 -4.73
CA ARG A 74 -9.51 7.23 -4.48
C ARG A 74 -10.97 7.36 -4.07
N ASN A 75 -11.25 8.22 -3.10
CA ASN A 75 -12.59 8.71 -2.82
C ASN A 75 -12.88 9.97 -3.66
N PRO A 76 -13.85 9.94 -4.59
CA PRO A 76 -14.15 11.08 -5.46
C PRO A 76 -14.78 12.28 -4.72
N GLU A 77 -15.32 12.09 -3.51
CA GLU A 77 -15.97 13.17 -2.75
C GLU A 77 -14.96 13.98 -1.92
N THR A 78 -13.96 13.30 -1.35
CA THR A 78 -12.99 13.90 -0.41
C THR A 78 -11.60 14.09 -1.02
N ASP A 79 -11.37 13.66 -2.27
CA ASP A 79 -10.05 13.62 -2.93
C ASP A 79 -8.96 12.89 -2.13
N SER A 80 -9.39 12.06 -1.18
CA SER A 80 -8.50 11.20 -0.41
C SER A 80 -8.17 9.95 -1.20
N PHE A 81 -6.95 9.48 -1.04
CA PHE A 81 -6.46 8.28 -1.67
C PHE A 81 -5.88 7.35 -0.62
N GLN A 82 -6.01 6.05 -0.86
CA GLN A 82 -5.50 5.01 0.00
C GLN A 82 -4.91 3.91 -0.87
N GLY A 83 -3.66 3.56 -0.61
CA GLY A 83 -3.04 2.41 -1.22
C GLY A 83 -2.52 1.47 -0.15
N THR A 84 -2.70 0.18 -0.41
CA THR A 84 -2.43 -0.86 0.57
C THR A 84 -1.49 -1.90 -0.03
N PHE A 85 -0.52 -2.30 0.77
CA PHE A 85 0.35 -3.43 0.50
C PHE A 85 0.27 -4.44 1.62
N VAL A 86 0.47 -5.70 1.27
CA VAL A 86 0.49 -6.81 2.21
C VAL A 86 1.75 -7.61 1.92
N PHE A 87 2.66 -7.64 2.89
CA PHE A 87 3.90 -8.38 2.83
C PHE A 87 3.95 -9.45 3.91
N GLU A 88 4.74 -10.50 3.69
CA GLU A 88 5.13 -11.35 4.81
C GLU A 88 6.05 -10.58 5.76
N HIS A 89 6.03 -10.96 7.03
CA HIS A 89 6.88 -10.33 8.07
C HIS A 89 8.37 -10.38 7.75
N LYS A 90 8.80 -11.34 6.92
CA LYS A 90 10.20 -11.51 6.49
C LYS A 90 10.58 -10.56 5.35
N ASP A 91 9.61 -10.24 4.49
CA ASP A 91 9.85 -9.46 3.27
C ASP A 91 9.93 -7.96 3.57
N LEU A 92 9.38 -7.52 4.71
CA LEU A 92 9.43 -6.14 5.17
C LEU A 92 10.26 -6.00 6.46
N PRO A 93 11.59 -5.89 6.38
CA PRO A 93 12.43 -5.70 7.55
C PRO A 93 12.18 -4.33 8.22
N LYS A 94 12.60 -4.19 9.47
CA LYS A 94 12.61 -2.91 10.18
C LYS A 94 13.48 -1.90 9.42
N GLY A 95 12.93 -0.72 9.13
CA GLY A 95 13.65 0.31 8.40
C GLY A 95 12.73 1.34 7.77
N ASP A 96 13.36 2.24 7.03
CA ASP A 96 12.69 3.25 6.23
C ASP A 96 12.52 2.68 4.82
N HIS A 97 11.27 2.55 4.36
CA HIS A 97 10.92 2.02 3.05
C HIS A 97 10.36 3.13 2.17
N THR A 98 10.87 3.27 0.96
CA THR A 98 10.42 4.32 0.03
C THR A 98 9.31 3.78 -0.87
N VAL A 99 8.12 4.36 -0.75
CA VAL A 99 6.99 4.10 -1.62
C VAL A 99 7.05 5.05 -2.79
N ARG A 100 7.03 4.51 -4.01
CA ARG A 100 7.07 5.28 -5.26
C ARG A 100 5.68 5.36 -5.86
N PHE A 101 5.26 6.56 -6.25
CA PHE A 101 3.99 6.78 -6.91
C PHE A 101 4.19 6.94 -8.41
N TYR A 102 3.35 6.27 -9.19
CA TYR A 102 3.36 6.27 -10.63
C TYR A 102 1.98 6.63 -11.18
N ASP A 103 1.99 7.29 -12.33
CA ASP A 103 0.81 7.43 -13.18
C ASP A 103 0.52 6.12 -13.93
N GLU A 104 -0.61 6.04 -14.62
CA GLU A 104 -1.01 4.92 -15.48
C GLU A 104 0.09 4.53 -16.50
N LEU A 105 0.72 5.53 -17.12
CA LEU A 105 1.80 5.34 -18.09
C LEU A 105 3.09 4.87 -17.41
N GLY A 106 3.42 5.42 -16.24
CA GLY A 106 4.59 5.04 -15.44
C GLY A 106 4.47 3.61 -14.91
N ALA A 107 3.28 3.22 -14.45
CA ALA A 107 3.00 1.86 -13.98
C ALA A 107 3.08 0.83 -15.12
N ALA A 108 2.60 1.18 -16.32
CA ALA A 108 2.75 0.33 -17.49
C ALA A 108 4.23 0.16 -17.89
N ALA A 109 5.02 1.23 -17.81
CA ALA A 109 6.45 1.18 -18.06
C ALA A 109 7.18 0.30 -17.01
N PHE A 110 6.87 0.49 -15.72
CA PHE A 110 7.42 -0.32 -14.63
C PHE A 110 7.14 -1.81 -14.81
N ARG A 111 5.88 -2.18 -15.11
CA ARG A 111 5.50 -3.58 -15.38
C ARG A 111 6.26 -4.19 -16.56
N ARG A 112 6.60 -3.39 -17.57
CA ARG A 112 7.41 -3.85 -18.72
C ARG A 112 8.88 -4.02 -18.33
N ALA A 113 9.44 -3.06 -17.60
CA ALA A 113 10.82 -3.13 -17.11
C ALA A 113 11.04 -4.36 -16.21
N SER A 114 10.17 -4.57 -15.23
CA SER A 114 10.22 -5.69 -14.30
C SER A 114 10.15 -7.05 -15.02
N LYS A 115 9.25 -7.20 -16.00
CA LYS A 115 9.13 -8.44 -16.81
C LYS A 115 10.32 -8.70 -17.72
N THR A 116 10.95 -7.66 -18.23
CA THR A 116 12.04 -7.76 -19.21
C THR A 116 13.41 -7.86 -18.50
N GLY A 117 13.45 -7.79 -17.16
CA GLY A 117 14.69 -7.72 -16.40
C GLY A 117 15.46 -6.42 -16.64
N GLY A 118 14.77 -5.36 -17.09
CA GLY A 118 15.33 -4.02 -17.22
C GLY A 118 15.46 -3.34 -15.86
N ASP A 119 16.25 -2.26 -15.78
CA ASP A 119 16.41 -1.50 -14.54
C ASP A 119 15.08 -0.81 -14.17
N GLU A 120 14.43 -1.33 -13.12
CA GLU A 120 13.17 -0.81 -12.59
C GLU A 120 13.30 0.64 -12.09
N ASN A 121 14.52 1.08 -11.76
CA ASN A 121 14.80 2.44 -11.31
C ASN A 121 14.91 3.45 -12.45
N ALA A 122 14.95 3.01 -13.71
CA ALA A 122 14.99 3.90 -14.86
C ALA A 122 13.64 4.62 -15.09
N VAL A 123 12.55 4.14 -14.47
CA VAL A 123 11.23 4.78 -14.58
C VAL A 123 11.09 5.85 -13.50
N THR A 124 10.98 7.11 -13.92
CA THR A 124 10.86 8.25 -13.00
C THR A 124 9.51 8.20 -12.26
N PRO A 125 9.49 8.15 -10.92
CA PRO A 125 8.26 8.25 -10.15
C PRO A 125 7.75 9.71 -10.12
N LEU A 126 6.44 9.90 -9.95
CA LEU A 126 5.83 11.22 -9.76
C LEU A 126 6.27 11.86 -8.43
N PHE A 127 6.21 11.08 -7.36
CA PHE A 127 6.65 11.47 -6.03
C PHE A 127 6.96 10.23 -5.19
N THR A 128 7.70 10.43 -4.11
CA THR A 128 8.16 9.35 -3.22
C THR A 128 7.82 9.68 -1.77
N VAL A 129 7.26 8.72 -1.06
CA VAL A 129 6.91 8.84 0.36
C VAL A 129 7.72 7.83 1.14
N THR A 130 8.40 8.28 2.19
CA THR A 130 9.18 7.38 3.05
C THR A 130 8.31 6.90 4.21
N VAL A 131 8.11 5.59 4.30
CA VAL A 131 7.34 4.92 5.35
C VAL A 131 8.31 4.31 6.36
N LYS A 132 8.23 4.72 7.62
CA LYS A 132 9.07 4.16 8.70
C LYS A 132 8.43 2.92 9.30
N HIS A 133 8.96 1.74 8.99
CA HIS A 133 8.55 0.49 9.62
C HIS A 133 9.37 0.23 10.89
N LYS A 134 8.73 0.36 12.06
CA LYS A 134 9.40 0.18 13.37
C LYS A 134 9.80 -1.27 13.67
N GLY A 135 9.41 -2.22 12.81
CA GLY A 135 9.61 -3.65 13.02
C GLY A 135 8.41 -4.27 13.75
N ILE A 136 8.30 -5.58 13.63
CA ILE A 136 7.22 -6.35 14.22
C ILE A 136 7.68 -6.93 15.56
N SER A 137 6.86 -6.76 16.60
CA SER A 137 7.08 -7.43 17.88
C SER A 137 6.58 -8.86 17.80
N THR A 138 7.48 -9.82 17.97
CA THR A 138 7.22 -11.25 17.76
C THR A 138 6.75 -11.99 19.00
N THR A 139 6.81 -11.40 20.20
CA THR A 139 6.42 -12.15 21.41
C THR A 139 5.97 -11.21 22.54
N PRO A 140 4.70 -11.29 22.99
CA PRO A 140 4.30 -10.71 24.27
C PRO A 140 4.99 -11.49 25.38
N TRP A 141 5.43 -10.81 26.42
CA TRP A 141 6.08 -11.47 27.56
C TRP A 141 5.12 -12.36 28.35
N ILE A 142 3.81 -12.07 28.31
CA ILE A 142 2.76 -12.83 28.99
C ILE A 142 1.58 -12.96 28.03
N TYR A 143 1.09 -14.18 27.81
CA TYR A 143 -0.09 -14.43 26.99
C TYR A 143 -1.36 -14.01 27.72
N SER A 144 -2.36 -13.51 26.98
CA SER A 144 -3.66 -13.13 27.55
C SER A 144 -4.35 -14.30 28.26
N GLU A 145 -4.16 -15.52 27.76
CA GLU A 145 -4.66 -16.75 28.39
C GLU A 145 -4.15 -16.91 29.83
N THR A 146 -2.86 -16.64 30.06
CA THR A 146 -2.25 -16.74 31.40
C THR A 146 -2.83 -15.70 32.36
N ILE A 147 -3.11 -14.49 31.86
CA ILE A 147 -3.74 -13.42 32.65
C ILE A 147 -5.17 -13.79 33.03
N VAL A 148 -5.94 -14.34 32.08
CA VAL A 148 -7.33 -14.77 32.34
C VAL A 148 -7.36 -15.92 33.36
N LEU A 149 -6.47 -16.90 33.22
CA LEU A 149 -6.36 -18.01 34.17
C LEU A 149 -5.96 -17.52 35.57
N LEU A 150 -5.01 -16.59 35.67
CA LEU A 150 -4.62 -15.99 36.96
C LEU A 150 -5.78 -15.21 37.60
N ALA A 151 -6.52 -14.42 36.82
CA ALA A 151 -7.67 -13.68 37.32
C ALA A 151 -8.79 -14.62 37.79
N ALA A 152 -9.12 -15.64 37.00
CA ALA A 152 -10.16 -16.61 37.35
C ALA A 152 -9.78 -17.46 38.58
N SER A 153 -8.54 -17.93 38.65
CA SER A 153 -8.04 -18.65 39.83
C SER A 153 -8.04 -17.78 41.09
N SER A 154 -7.63 -16.52 40.97
CA SER A 154 -7.64 -15.56 42.08
C SER A 154 -9.05 -15.28 42.60
N LEU A 155 -10.03 -15.10 41.70
CA LEU A 155 -11.43 -14.89 42.06
C LEU A 155 -12.05 -16.12 42.74
N THR A 156 -11.80 -17.32 42.20
CA THR A 156 -12.33 -18.57 42.77
C THR A 156 -11.71 -18.87 44.14
N LEU A 157 -10.39 -18.70 44.30
CA LEU A 157 -9.72 -18.80 45.60
C LEU A 157 -10.26 -17.77 46.60
N GLY A 158 -10.43 -16.53 46.17
CA GLY A 158 -11.03 -15.47 47.01
C GLY A 158 -12.42 -15.86 47.50
N ALA A 159 -13.28 -16.39 46.63
CA ALA A 159 -14.62 -16.87 46.99
C ALA A 159 -14.61 -18.08 47.93
N PHE A 160 -13.69 -19.03 47.73
CA PHE A 160 -13.53 -20.18 48.63
C PHE A 160 -13.06 -19.75 50.02
N LEU A 161 -12.11 -18.81 50.09
CA LEU A 161 -11.56 -18.32 51.36
C LEU A 161 -12.59 -17.51 52.16
N THR A 162 -13.43 -16.69 51.52
CA THR A 162 -14.50 -15.96 52.24
C THR A 162 -15.58 -16.90 52.75
N LYS A 163 -15.93 -17.94 51.96
CA LYS A 163 -16.90 -18.96 52.40
C LYS A 163 -16.37 -19.79 53.57
N ASN A 164 -15.08 -20.14 53.59
CA ASN A 164 -14.48 -20.93 54.67
C ASN A 164 -14.12 -20.11 55.92
N LYS A 165 -13.99 -18.78 55.83
CA LYS A 165 -13.77 -17.88 56.98
C LYS A 165 -15.06 -17.43 57.69
N ALA A 166 -16.22 -17.94 57.27
CA ALA A 166 -17.50 -17.73 57.93
C ALA A 166 -17.79 -18.75 59.06
N PHE A 167 -16.74 -19.34 59.65
CA PHE A 167 -16.79 -20.17 60.85
C PHE A 167 -15.86 -19.59 61.92
#